data_AF-A0A2S7RW78-F1
#
_entry.id   AF-A0A2S7RW78-F1
#
_cell.length_a   1.000
_cell.length_b   1.000
_cell.length_c   1.000
_cell.angle_alpha   90.00
_cell.angle_beta   90.00
_cell.angle_gamma   90.00
#
_symmetry.space_group_name_H-M   'P 1'
#
loop_
_entity.id
_entity.type
_entity.pdbx_description
1 polymer ?
#
loop_
_entity_poly.entity_id
_entity_poly.type
_entity_poly.pdbx_seq_one_letter_code
_entity_poly.pdbx_strand_id
1 'polypeptide(L)'
;MNDEILKNQQEIVKVEQHQEKLSNEKRVLEEKLFQLQDVFQRGFQQLAESNLEALQRGYTSTQWLHKNNETKQHIFQRQLRQANEELNATYNKAIQKLEIEREELQAQRRNLLWD
;
A
#
# COMPACT_ATOMS: atom_id res chain seq x y z
N MET A 1 -10.46 25.43 -32.09
CA MET A 1 -10.25 26.33 -30.93
C MET A 1 -11.17 26.02 -29.75
N ASN A 2 -12.46 26.38 -29.73
CA ASN A 2 -13.33 26.07 -28.56
C ASN A 2 -13.46 24.56 -28.28
N ASP A 3 -13.57 23.73 -29.32
CA ASP A 3 -13.65 22.27 -29.17
C ASP A 3 -12.34 21.64 -28.66
N GLU A 4 -11.19 22.24 -29.00
CA GLU A 4 -9.86 21.77 -28.56
C GLU A 4 -9.61 22.11 -27.10
N ILE A 5 -10.00 23.32 -26.67
CA ILE A 5 -9.96 23.72 -25.26
C ILE A 5 -10.88 22.83 -24.42
N LEU A 6 -12.09 22.52 -24.93
CA LEU A 6 -13.02 21.62 -24.25
C LEU A 6 -12.46 20.20 -24.15
N LYS A 7 -11.87 19.67 -25.22
CA LYS A 7 -11.25 18.34 -25.24
C LYS A 7 -10.07 18.26 -24.26
N ASN A 8 -9.19 19.25 -24.27
CA ASN A 8 -8.07 19.31 -23.32
C ASN A 8 -8.55 19.38 -21.87
N GLN A 9 -9.59 20.18 -21.57
CA GLN A 9 -10.20 20.22 -20.24
C GLN A 9 -10.75 18.85 -19.82
N GLN A 10 -11.36 18.09 -20.74
CA GLN A 10 -11.83 16.74 -20.45
C GLN A 10 -10.68 15.77 -20.16
N GLU A 11 -9.54 15.92 -20.82
CA GLU A 11 -8.33 15.11 -20.57
C GLU A 11 -7.73 15.43 -19.19
N ILE A 12 -7.65 16.70 -18.80
CA ILE A 12 -7.22 17.11 -17.46
C ILE A 12 -8.10 16.47 -16.38
N VAL A 13 -9.43 16.56 -16.54
CA VAL A 13 -10.38 15.96 -15.59
C VAL A 13 -10.21 14.45 -15.49
N LYS A 14 -9.93 13.75 -16.60
CA LYS A 14 -9.65 12.30 -16.58
C LYS A 14 -8.40 11.97 -15.78
N VAL A 15 -7.33 12.75 -15.92
CA VAL A 15 -6.11 12.56 -15.15
C VAL A 15 -6.37 12.79 -13.66
N GLU A 16 -7.08 13.86 -13.30
CA GLU A 16 -7.45 14.17 -11.91
C GLU A 16 -8.31 13.04 -11.28
N GLN A 17 -9.31 12.55 -12.02
CA GLN A 17 -10.12 11.40 -11.58
C GLN A 17 -9.27 10.14 -11.40
N HIS A 18 -8.26 9.93 -12.25
CA HIS A 18 -7.37 8.80 -12.12
C HIS A 18 -6.45 8.94 -10.90
N GLN A 19 -5.93 10.14 -10.62
CA GLN A 19 -5.15 10.45 -9.42
C GLN A 19 -5.99 10.17 -8.15
N GLU A 20 -7.24 10.62 -8.11
CA GLU A 20 -8.16 10.38 -6.99
C GLU A 20 -8.43 8.90 -6.79
N LYS A 21 -8.74 8.17 -7.86
CA LYS A 21 -8.95 6.72 -7.82
C LYS A 21 -7.72 6.00 -7.27
N LEU A 22 -6.53 6.34 -7.75
CA LEU A 22 -5.27 5.73 -7.31
C LEU A 22 -5.01 5.99 -5.82
N SER A 23 -5.32 7.20 -5.34
CA SER A 23 -5.20 7.57 -3.93
C SER A 23 -6.13 6.75 -3.04
N ASN A 24 -7.39 6.58 -3.48
CA ASN A 24 -8.36 5.75 -2.79
C ASN A 24 -7.95 4.28 -2.75
N GLU A 25 -7.49 3.72 -3.87
CA GLU A 25 -7.00 2.34 -3.93
C GLU A 25 -5.78 2.11 -3.02
N LYS A 26 -4.83 3.06 -3.00
CA LYS A 26 -3.70 3.02 -2.07
C LYS A 26 -4.17 2.98 -0.62
N ARG A 27 -5.08 3.88 -0.22
CA ARG A 27 -5.61 3.94 1.15
C ARG A 27 -6.24 2.60 1.56
N VAL A 28 -7.04 2.00 0.67
CA VAL A 28 -7.66 0.70 0.93
C VAL A 28 -6.59 -0.39 1.11
N LEU A 29 -5.54 -0.40 0.29
CA LEU A 29 -4.44 -1.36 0.44
C LEU A 29 -3.65 -1.16 1.74
N GLU A 30 -3.37 0.08 2.14
CA GLU A 30 -2.72 0.40 3.41
C GLU A 30 -3.56 -0.07 4.61
N GLU A 31 -4.87 0.17 4.59
CA GLU A 31 -5.80 -0.32 5.61
C GLU A 31 -5.80 -1.85 5.69
N LYS A 32 -5.74 -2.54 4.54
CA LYS A 32 -5.69 -4.01 4.49
C LYS A 32 -4.36 -4.55 5.02
N LEU A 33 -3.23 -3.93 4.70
CA LEU A 33 -1.92 -4.30 5.23
C LEU A 33 -1.85 -4.08 6.74
N PHE A 34 -2.43 -2.98 7.24
CA PHE A 34 -2.55 -2.71 8.66
C PHE A 34 -3.41 -3.76 9.39
N GLN A 35 -4.59 -4.08 8.85
CA GLN A 35 -5.47 -5.13 9.39
C GLN A 35 -4.75 -6.48 9.42
N LEU A 36 -3.99 -6.80 8.37
CA LEU A 36 -3.21 -8.02 8.29
C LEU A 36 -2.14 -8.08 9.38
N GLN A 37 -1.39 -6.98 9.56
CA GLN A 37 -0.38 -6.86 10.62
C GLN A 37 -0.98 -7.11 12.01
N ASP A 38 -2.11 -6.47 12.29
CA ASP A 38 -2.81 -6.58 13.58
C ASP A 38 -3.31 -8.02 13.85
N VAL A 39 -3.91 -8.68 12.86
CA VAL A 39 -4.33 -10.09 12.96
C VAL A 39 -3.15 -11.02 13.24
N PHE A 40 -2.05 -10.88 12.51
CA PHE A 40 -0.88 -11.73 12.70
C PHE A 40 -0.18 -11.45 14.03
N GLN A 41 -0.04 -10.19 14.44
CA GLN A 41 0.56 -9.84 15.72
C GLN A 41 -0.22 -10.47 16.88
N ARG A 42 -1.56 -10.37 16.87
CA ARG A 42 -2.40 -11.04 17.87
C ARG A 42 -2.26 -12.56 17.81
N GLY A 43 -2.28 -13.15 16.62
CA GLY A 43 -2.14 -14.60 16.45
C GLY A 43 -0.81 -15.13 16.98
N PHE A 44 0.30 -14.47 16.68
CA PHE A 44 1.61 -14.87 17.20
C PHE A 44 1.72 -14.67 18.71
N GLN A 45 1.11 -13.62 19.27
CA GLN A 45 1.06 -13.43 20.71
C GLN A 45 0.31 -14.58 21.41
N GLN A 46 -0.88 -14.95 20.90
CA GLN A 46 -1.64 -16.08 21.42
C GLN A 46 -0.87 -17.41 21.33
N LEU A 47 -0.15 -17.63 20.23
CA LEU A 47 0.71 -18.80 20.08
C LEU A 47 1.88 -18.79 21.08
N ALA A 48 2.47 -17.63 21.36
CA ALA A 48 3.53 -17.50 22.34
C ALA A 48 3.03 -17.82 23.75
N GLU A 49 1.87 -17.27 24.14
CA GLU A 49 1.19 -17.54 25.42
C GLU A 49 0.87 -19.04 25.57
N SER A 50 0.23 -19.65 24.57
CA SER A 50 -0.10 -21.08 24.58
C SER A 50 1.14 -21.97 24.68
N ASN A 51 2.21 -21.62 23.96
CA ASN A 51 3.47 -22.35 24.02
C ASN A 51 4.12 -22.24 25.41
N LEU A 52 4.10 -21.05 26.02
CA LEU A 52 4.63 -20.84 27.38
C LEU A 52 3.87 -21.68 28.41
N GLU A 53 2.54 -21.74 28.34
CA GLU A 53 1.74 -22.59 29.21
C GLU A 53 2.08 -24.07 29.06
N ALA A 54 2.24 -24.56 27.83
CA ALA A 54 2.61 -25.95 27.59
C ALA A 54 4.04 -26.26 28.07
N LEU A 55 4.98 -25.32 27.96
CA LEU A 55 6.32 -25.47 28.53
C LEU A 55 6.28 -25.59 30.06
N GLN A 56 5.48 -24.76 30.72
CA GLN A 56 5.29 -24.84 32.18
C GLN A 56 4.69 -26.17 32.63
N ARG A 57 3.89 -26.82 31.78
CA ARG A 57 3.34 -28.16 32.00
C ARG A 57 4.31 -29.30 31.65
N GLY A 58 5.53 -29.00 31.21
CA GLY A 58 6.58 -29.98 30.95
C GLY A 58 6.60 -30.56 29.53
N TYR A 59 5.84 -29.99 28.59
CA TYR A 59 5.88 -30.41 27.18
C TYR A 59 7.12 -29.86 26.49
N THR A 60 8.20 -30.65 26.46
CA THR A 60 9.52 -30.23 25.95
C THR A 60 9.56 -30.02 24.43
N SER A 61 8.70 -30.69 23.65
CA SER A 61 8.57 -30.47 22.19
C SER A 61 8.11 -29.05 21.83
N THR A 62 7.48 -28.36 22.79
CA THR A 62 6.99 -27.00 22.61
C THR A 62 8.10 -25.95 22.50
N GLN A 63 9.32 -26.24 22.96
CA GLN A 63 10.46 -25.30 22.83
C GLN A 63 10.80 -25.05 21.36
N TRP A 64 10.81 -26.12 20.56
CA TRP A 64 11.06 -26.02 19.12
C TRP A 64 9.92 -25.28 18.41
N LEU A 65 8.67 -25.56 18.78
CA LEU A 65 7.50 -24.88 18.23
C LEU A 65 7.52 -23.38 18.53
N HIS A 66 7.90 -22.98 19.74
CA HIS A 66 8.02 -21.58 20.13
C HIS A 66 9.04 -20.85 19.25
N LYS A 67 10.27 -21.38 19.15
CA LYS A 67 11.33 -20.79 18.32
C LYS A 67 10.98 -20.72 16.83
N ASN A 68 10.28 -21.74 16.33
CA ASN A 68 9.80 -21.76 14.95
C ASN A 68 8.74 -20.68 14.72
N ASN A 69 7.83 -20.46 15.68
CA ASN A 69 6.82 -19.41 15.59
C ASN A 69 7.45 -18.01 15.63
N GLU A 70 8.45 -17.77 16.48
CA GLU A 70 9.23 -16.51 16.48
C GLU A 70 9.89 -16.25 15.12
N THR A 71 10.48 -17.29 14.53
CA THR A 71 11.11 -17.18 13.21
C THR A 71 10.09 -16.80 12.14
N LYS A 72 8.91 -17.44 12.15
CA LYS A 72 7.80 -17.11 11.24
C LYS A 72 7.29 -15.69 11.45
N GLN A 73 7.19 -15.23 12.69
CA GLN A 73 6.78 -13.87 13.02
C GLN A 73 7.75 -12.85 12.42
N HIS A 74 9.06 -13.05 12.56
CA HIS A 74 10.06 -12.16 11.98
C HIS A 74 10.02 -12.14 10.45
N ILE A 75 9.87 -13.29 9.81
CA ILE A 75 9.74 -13.38 8.35
C ILE A 75 8.51 -12.59 7.90
N PHE A 76 7.38 -12.80 8.57
CA PHE A 76 6.14 -12.12 8.23
C PHE A 76 6.22 -10.60 8.42
N GLN A 77 6.81 -10.13 9.52
CA GLN A 77 7.06 -8.70 9.75
C GLN A 77 7.92 -8.09 8.64
N ARG A 78 8.95 -8.79 8.20
CA ARG A 78 9.79 -8.35 7.08
C ARG A 78 9.00 -8.28 5.77
N GLN A 79 8.19 -9.29 5.47
CA GLN A 79 7.37 -9.32 4.26
C GLN A 79 6.34 -8.19 4.23
N LEU A 80 5.68 -7.89 5.35
CA LEU A 80 4.76 -6.75 5.46
C LEU A 80 5.45 -5.42 5.21
N ARG A 81 6.65 -5.24 5.78
CA ARG A 81 7.45 -4.04 5.54
C ARG A 81 7.79 -3.89 4.06
N GLN A 82 8.24 -4.97 3.43
CA GLN A 82 8.54 -4.98 2.00
C GLN A 82 7.30 -4.65 1.16
N ALA A 83 6.15 -5.25 1.46
CA ALA A 83 4.90 -4.96 0.76
C ALA A 83 4.49 -3.48 0.89
N ASN A 84 4.65 -2.88 2.09
CA ASN A 84 4.41 -1.45 2.30
C ASN A 84 5.39 -0.56 1.51
N GLU A 85 6.67 -0.92 1.47
CA GLU A 85 7.69 -0.20 0.70
C GLU A 85 7.40 -0.28 -0.81
N GLU A 86 7.03 -1.45 -1.32
CA GLU A 86 6.66 -1.67 -2.73
C GLU A 86 5.38 -0.94 -3.12
N LEU A 87 4.35 -0.95 -2.26
CA LEU A 87 3.12 -0.19 -2.45
C LEU A 87 3.41 1.30 -2.59
N ASN A 88 4.21 1.85 -1.66
CA ASN A 88 4.58 3.26 -1.68
C ASN A 88 5.41 3.63 -2.90
N ALA A 89 6.41 2.81 -3.26
CA ALA A 89 7.25 3.06 -4.43
C ALA A 89 6.44 3.03 -5.72
N THR A 90 5.57 2.04 -5.89
CA THR A 90 4.72 1.90 -7.08
C THR A 90 3.72 3.03 -7.20
N TYR A 91 3.05 3.39 -6.10
CA TYR A 91 2.13 4.52 -6.06
C TYR A 91 2.82 5.84 -6.38
N ASN A 92 3.96 6.12 -5.75
CA ASN A 92 4.70 7.38 -5.96
C ASN A 92 5.15 7.52 -7.42
N LYS A 93 5.58 6.41 -8.04
CA LYS A 93 5.93 6.39 -9.46
C LYS A 93 4.72 6.64 -10.35
N ALA A 94 3.56 6.07 -10.02
CA ALA A 94 2.34 6.24 -10.80
C ALA A 94 1.80 7.67 -10.67
N ILE A 95 1.73 8.22 -9.46
CA ILE A 95 1.22 9.57 -9.23
C ILE A 95 2.11 10.64 -9.88
N GLN A 96 3.44 10.45 -9.85
CA GLN A 96 4.37 11.36 -10.51
C GLN A 96 4.17 11.40 -12.02
N LYS A 97 3.90 10.26 -12.66
CA LYS A 97 3.60 10.22 -14.10
C LYS A 97 2.33 11.00 -14.43
N LEU A 98 1.28 10.81 -13.64
CA LEU A 98 0.01 11.52 -13.83
C LEU A 98 0.15 13.01 -13.57
N GLU A 99 1.01 13.40 -12.62
CA GLU A 99 1.30 14.80 -12.36
C GLU A 99 1.98 15.48 -13.56
N ILE A 100 2.98 14.82 -14.15
CA ILE A 100 3.64 15.29 -15.37
C ILE A 100 2.64 15.41 -16.53
N GLU A 101 1.81 14.39 -16.75
CA GLU A 101 0.77 14.41 -17.79
C GLU A 101 -0.21 15.58 -17.58
N ARG A 102 -0.63 15.82 -16.33
CA ARG A 102 -1.51 16.94 -15.99
C ARG A 102 -0.84 18.29 -16.28
N GLU A 103 0.42 18.46 -15.91
CA GLU A 103 1.19 19.69 -16.17
C GLU A 103 1.35 19.96 -17.68
N GLU A 104 1.61 18.92 -18.47
CA GLU A 104 1.68 19.00 -19.93
C GLU A 104 0.34 19.43 -20.54
N LEU A 105 -0.77 18.82 -20.12
CA LEU A 105 -2.10 19.20 -20.56
C LEU A 105 -2.45 20.65 -20.17
N GLN A 106 -2.09 21.07 -18.96
CA GLN A 106 -2.26 22.47 -18.52
C GLN A 106 -1.41 23.44 -19.35
N ALA A 107 -0.19 23.06 -19.72
CA ALA A 107 0.65 23.87 -20.61
C ALA A 107 0.05 24.00 -22.01
N GLN A 108 -0.44 22.91 -22.59
CA GLN A 108 -1.15 22.93 -23.87
C GLN A 108 -2.38 23.84 -23.82
N ARG A 109 -3.17 23.76 -22.74
CA ARG A 109 -4.33 24.63 -22.55
C ARG A 109 -3.96 26.11 -22.55
N ARG A 110 -2.87 26.47 -21.85
CA ARG A 110 -2.37 27.84 -21.84
C ARG A 110 -2.07 28.29 -23.26
N ASN A 111 -1.34 27.49 -24.05
CA ASN A 111 -1.02 27.84 -25.43
C ASN A 111 -2.28 28.04 -26.29
N LEU A 112 -3.27 27.15 -26.17
CA LEU A 112 -4.56 27.25 -26.89
C LEU A 112 -5.40 28.48 -26.52
N LEU A 113 -5.17 29.10 -25.36
CA LEU A 113 -5.86 30.32 -24.92
C LEU A 113 -5.18 31.60 -25.42
N TRP A 114 -3.92 31.52 -25.84
CA TRP A 114 -3.12 32.66 -26.31
C TRP A 114 -2.94 32.71 -27.83
N ASP A 115 -3.17 31.59 -28.53
CA ASP A 115 -3.42 31.55 -29.98
C ASP A 115 -4.78 32.18 -30.34
#